data_AF-A0A366XTU9-F1
#
_entry.id   AF-A0A366XTU9-F1
#
_cell.length_a   1.000
_cell.length_b   1.000
_cell.length_c   1.000
_cell.angle_alpha   90.00
_cell.angle_beta   90.00
_cell.angle_gamma   90.00
#
_symmetry.space_group_name_H-M   'P 1'
#
loop_
_entity.id
_entity.type
_entity.pdbx_description
1 polymer ?
#
loop_
_entity_poly.entity_id
_entity_poly.type
_entity_poly.pdbx_seq_one_letter_code
_entity_poly.pdbx_strand_id
1 'polypeptide(L)'
;MYRENKPIELSPYDHPDIYPGPRPSSSFIYYEGKAHYIEETPGVPVENLTVHVAKSEHLLGSFAFSPYKKMTIKAFLEENEFTPMKDRVPLLAYGSNVCLAQLKYKFGLNPSQNDLVIHIRSQIKDTDVVYGAFLAPYGSLPAVIAPVQGAQSEVWVTFVDKKQLELITRTEETYELREHRGGKLQLATGEYFESVYAYYYPHALLDEGKYVRFKDIGGTSPLKGMWQADMIDKVKQRIDYKGTREEFIHLLRWSYVVKQQVERQLKEFEDHFDHPDWKYAKQILAVGEMGRKFHT
;
A
#
# COMPACT_ATOMS: atom_id res chain seq x y z
N MET A 1 16.10 -9.67 -13.33
CA MET A 1 15.10 -9.58 -12.24
C MET A 1 15.30 -8.31 -11.44
N TYR A 2 14.22 -7.57 -11.14
CA TYR A 2 14.26 -6.18 -10.71
C TYR A 2 14.44 -6.05 -9.19
N ARG A 3 15.60 -5.54 -8.75
CA ARG A 3 15.79 -5.02 -7.38
C ARG A 3 15.44 -3.53 -7.35
N GLU A 4 16.04 -2.78 -8.26
CA GLU A 4 15.84 -1.34 -8.44
C GLU A 4 15.20 -1.07 -9.82
N ASN A 5 14.66 0.14 -10.01
CA ASN A 5 14.09 0.61 -11.27
C ASN A 5 13.02 -0.34 -11.85
N LYS A 6 12.13 -0.83 -10.99
CA LYS A 6 11.01 -1.69 -11.36
C LYS A 6 10.13 -0.96 -12.39
N PRO A 7 9.81 -1.56 -13.56
CA PRO A 7 8.98 -0.90 -14.55
C PRO A 7 7.57 -0.65 -14.01
N ILE A 8 7.04 0.56 -14.24
CA ILE A 8 5.75 0.99 -13.69
C ILE A 8 4.55 0.14 -14.17
N GLU A 9 4.69 -0.46 -15.36
CA GLU A 9 3.66 -1.31 -15.97
C GLU A 9 3.62 -2.73 -15.40
N LEU A 10 4.62 -3.12 -14.58
CA LEU A 10 4.63 -4.45 -13.99
C LEU A 10 3.83 -4.48 -12.68
N SER A 11 2.86 -5.38 -12.65
CA SER A 11 2.07 -5.67 -11.47
C SER A 11 2.74 -6.76 -10.61
N PRO A 12 2.78 -6.63 -9.28
CA PRO A 12 3.14 -7.73 -8.37
C PRO A 12 2.34 -9.01 -8.59
N TYR A 13 1.12 -8.92 -9.15
CA TYR A 13 0.35 -10.11 -9.52
C TYR A 13 1.04 -10.95 -10.61
N ASP A 14 1.67 -10.31 -11.60
CA ASP A 14 2.36 -10.97 -12.72
C ASP A 14 3.82 -11.27 -12.37
N HIS A 15 4.44 -10.39 -11.58
CA HIS A 15 5.83 -10.51 -11.12
C HIS A 15 5.92 -10.43 -9.58
N PRO A 16 5.61 -11.51 -8.86
CA PRO A 16 5.56 -11.53 -7.39
C PRO A 16 6.85 -11.10 -6.68
N ASP A 17 8.00 -11.20 -7.35
CA ASP A 17 9.30 -10.79 -6.83
C ASP A 17 9.53 -9.28 -6.84
N ILE A 18 8.63 -8.49 -7.44
CA ILE A 18 8.69 -7.03 -7.40
C ILE A 18 7.79 -6.43 -6.31
N TYR A 19 6.99 -7.22 -5.58
CA TYR A 19 6.13 -6.73 -4.49
C TYR A 19 6.92 -5.81 -3.53
N PRO A 20 6.35 -4.68 -3.03
CA PRO A 20 4.97 -4.19 -3.23
C PRO A 20 4.71 -3.58 -4.61
N GLY A 21 5.70 -3.54 -5.49
CA GLY A 21 5.63 -2.92 -6.81
C GLY A 21 6.19 -1.51 -6.83
N PRO A 22 6.45 -0.96 -8.04
CA PRO A 22 6.84 0.43 -8.20
C PRO A 22 5.75 1.38 -7.68
N ARG A 23 6.18 2.44 -7.00
CA ARG A 23 5.32 3.48 -6.41
C ARG A 23 5.55 4.81 -7.13
N PRO A 24 4.51 5.61 -7.37
CA PRO A 24 4.69 6.98 -7.84
C PRO A 24 5.54 7.80 -6.87
N SER A 25 6.31 8.77 -7.39
CA SER A 25 7.19 9.62 -6.58
C SER A 25 6.45 10.69 -5.78
N SER A 26 5.14 10.86 -6.00
CA SER A 26 4.32 11.92 -5.40
C SER A 26 2.86 11.52 -5.34
N SER A 27 2.09 12.22 -4.50
CA SER A 27 0.65 12.08 -4.34
C SER A 27 -0.08 12.06 -5.69
N PHE A 28 -1.15 11.28 -5.79
CA PHE A 28 -1.89 11.13 -7.04
C PHE A 28 -3.36 10.74 -6.84
N ILE A 29 -4.20 11.06 -7.82
CA ILE A 29 -5.50 10.41 -8.03
C ILE A 29 -5.29 9.33 -9.08
N TYR A 30 -5.73 8.11 -8.81
CA TYR A 30 -5.89 7.09 -9.84
C TYR A 30 -7.34 7.12 -10.31
N TYR A 31 -7.57 7.31 -11.60
CA TYR A 31 -8.89 7.37 -12.21
C TYR A 31 -8.79 7.09 -13.71
N GLU A 32 -9.77 6.39 -14.29
CA GLU A 32 -9.77 5.99 -15.71
C GLU A 32 -8.48 5.26 -16.13
N GLY A 33 -7.97 4.38 -15.27
CA GLY A 33 -6.78 3.60 -15.60
C GLY A 33 -5.45 4.36 -15.58
N LYS A 34 -5.42 5.62 -15.11
CA LYS A 34 -4.24 6.51 -15.18
C LYS A 34 -4.05 7.34 -13.91
N ALA A 35 -2.83 7.82 -13.73
CA ALA A 35 -2.43 8.64 -12.59
C ALA A 35 -2.48 10.15 -12.91
N HIS A 36 -3.15 10.88 -12.02
CA HIS A 36 -3.24 12.33 -12.00
C HIS A 36 -2.41 12.85 -10.83
N TYR A 37 -1.30 13.51 -11.11
CA TYR A 37 -0.34 14.01 -10.13
C TYR A 37 -1.01 15.05 -9.22
N ILE A 38 -0.70 15.00 -7.94
CA ILE A 38 -1.11 15.97 -6.94
C ILE A 38 0.12 16.73 -6.46
N GLU A 39 0.06 18.05 -6.52
CA GLU A 39 1.07 18.93 -5.94
C GLU A 39 0.95 18.96 -4.41
N GLU A 40 1.93 18.38 -3.73
CA GLU A 40 1.98 18.31 -2.27
C GLU A 40 2.40 19.66 -1.68
N THR A 41 1.42 20.41 -1.19
CA THR A 41 1.65 21.73 -0.60
C THR A 41 1.48 21.67 0.91
N PRO A 42 2.54 21.88 1.72
CA PRO A 42 2.43 21.93 3.17
C PRO A 42 1.45 23.01 3.65
N GLY A 43 0.69 22.72 4.70
CA GLY A 43 -0.31 23.64 5.28
C GLY A 43 -1.62 23.75 4.49
N VAL A 44 -1.76 23.03 3.37
CA VAL A 44 -2.98 23.02 2.55
C VAL A 44 -3.79 21.75 2.86
N PRO A 45 -5.09 21.86 3.21
CA PRO A 45 -5.96 20.70 3.40
C PRO A 45 -6.01 19.82 2.16
N VAL A 46 -6.12 18.50 2.33
CA VAL A 46 -6.12 17.53 1.21
C VAL A 46 -7.08 17.94 0.09
N GLU A 47 -8.32 18.33 0.40
CA GLU A 47 -9.31 18.70 -0.62
C GLU A 47 -8.92 19.91 -1.48
N ASN A 48 -8.00 20.74 -1.00
CA ASN A 48 -7.57 21.97 -1.66
C ASN A 48 -6.24 21.80 -2.42
N LEU A 49 -5.62 20.61 -2.40
CA LEU A 49 -4.41 20.35 -3.17
C LEU A 49 -4.68 20.40 -4.67
N THR A 50 -3.68 20.85 -5.42
CA THR A 50 -3.75 20.98 -6.88
C THR A 50 -3.53 19.62 -7.55
N VAL A 51 -4.52 19.18 -8.32
CA VAL A 51 -4.45 18.04 -9.23
C VAL A 51 -4.05 18.52 -10.62
N HIS A 52 -3.07 17.84 -11.21
CA HIS A 52 -2.64 17.98 -12.59
C HIS A 52 -3.35 16.91 -13.41
N VAL A 53 -4.38 17.30 -14.16
CA VAL A 53 -5.24 16.31 -14.84
C VAL A 53 -4.61 15.90 -16.17
N ALA A 54 -4.45 14.58 -16.36
CA ALA A 54 -3.89 13.98 -17.57
C ALA A 54 -4.96 13.79 -18.65
N LYS A 55 -4.58 14.01 -19.92
CA LYS A 55 -5.39 13.65 -21.10
C LYS A 55 -4.92 12.36 -21.77
N SER A 56 -3.74 11.85 -21.41
CA SER A 56 -3.16 10.66 -22.01
C SER A 56 -3.84 9.38 -21.51
N GLU A 57 -3.91 8.36 -22.35
CA GLU A 57 -4.34 7.01 -21.98
C GLU A 57 -3.22 6.16 -21.32
N HIS A 58 -2.05 6.75 -21.11
CA HIS A 58 -0.92 6.07 -20.49
C HIS A 58 -1.09 5.98 -18.97
N LEU A 59 -0.67 4.87 -18.35
CA LEU A 59 -0.81 4.61 -16.90
C LEU A 59 -0.23 5.72 -16.02
N LEU A 60 1.00 6.17 -16.33
CA LEU A 60 1.64 7.30 -15.65
C LEU A 60 0.88 8.63 -15.76
N GLY A 61 -0.01 8.79 -16.73
CA GLY A 61 -0.77 10.02 -16.95
C GLY A 61 0.12 11.27 -16.85
N SER A 62 -0.26 12.16 -15.95
CA SER A 62 0.43 13.46 -15.78
C SER A 62 1.81 13.39 -15.11
N PHE A 63 2.27 12.22 -14.66
CA PHE A 63 3.67 12.04 -14.25
C PHE A 63 4.63 12.03 -15.43
N ALA A 64 4.17 11.60 -16.61
CA ALA A 64 4.99 11.50 -17.81
C ALA A 64 4.62 12.52 -18.90
N PHE A 65 3.42 13.10 -18.82
CA PHE A 65 2.86 13.98 -19.85
C PHE A 65 2.36 15.29 -19.27
N SER A 66 2.39 16.36 -20.07
CA SER A 66 1.89 17.67 -19.65
C SER A 66 0.40 17.61 -19.24
N PRO A 67 0.00 18.24 -18.13
CA PRO A 67 -1.40 18.29 -17.74
C PRO A 67 -2.21 19.14 -18.72
N TYR A 68 -3.45 18.75 -18.99
CA TYR A 68 -4.37 19.57 -19.80
C TYR A 68 -5.10 20.61 -18.97
N LYS A 69 -5.29 20.34 -17.67
CA LYS A 69 -6.00 21.21 -16.73
C LYS A 69 -5.40 21.05 -15.34
N LYS A 70 -5.45 22.13 -14.56
CA LYS A 70 -5.17 22.11 -13.13
C LYS A 70 -6.42 22.51 -12.38
N MET A 71 -6.70 21.86 -11.26
CA MET A 71 -7.85 22.12 -10.41
C MET A 71 -7.58 21.59 -9.01
N THR A 72 -8.37 21.96 -8.00
CA THR A 72 -8.26 21.33 -6.67
C THR A 72 -8.84 19.92 -6.67
N ILE A 73 -8.47 19.08 -5.69
CA ILE A 73 -9.15 17.79 -5.48
C ILE A 73 -10.66 17.98 -5.33
N LYS A 74 -11.09 19.01 -4.58
CA LYS A 74 -12.51 19.36 -4.42
C LYS A 74 -13.18 19.61 -5.77
N ALA A 75 -12.61 20.48 -6.60
CA ALA A 75 -13.16 20.79 -7.91
C ALA A 75 -13.16 19.56 -8.83
N PHE A 76 -12.11 18.71 -8.74
CA PHE A 76 -12.07 17.45 -9.47
C PHE A 76 -13.23 16.52 -9.10
N LEU A 77 -13.49 16.36 -7.80
CA LEU A 77 -14.60 15.54 -7.32
C LEU A 77 -15.96 16.12 -7.73
N GLU A 78 -16.13 17.44 -7.65
CA GLU A 78 -17.38 18.13 -8.01
C GLU A 78 -17.67 18.06 -9.52
N GLU A 79 -16.68 18.32 -10.38
CA GLU A 79 -16.84 18.29 -11.84
C GLU A 79 -17.19 16.89 -12.38
N ASN A 80 -16.76 15.83 -11.69
CA ASN A 80 -17.01 14.44 -12.08
C ASN A 80 -18.12 13.78 -11.23
N GLU A 81 -18.86 14.56 -10.44
CA GLU A 81 -19.99 14.08 -9.60
C GLU A 81 -19.60 12.93 -8.65
N PHE A 82 -18.37 12.95 -8.13
CA PHE A 82 -17.86 11.96 -7.20
C PHE A 82 -18.14 12.31 -5.73
N THR A 83 -18.12 11.28 -4.88
CA THR A 83 -18.21 11.41 -3.43
C THR A 83 -17.19 12.45 -2.93
N PRO A 84 -17.64 13.51 -2.22
CA PRO A 84 -16.76 14.59 -1.79
C PRO A 84 -15.79 14.10 -0.71
N MET A 85 -14.70 14.85 -0.53
CA MET A 85 -13.61 14.46 0.38
C MET A 85 -14.09 14.19 1.81
N LYS A 86 -15.02 15.02 2.33
CA LYS A 86 -15.60 14.85 3.67
C LYS A 86 -16.31 13.51 3.90
N ASP A 87 -16.77 12.84 2.84
CA ASP A 87 -17.54 11.59 2.93
C ASP A 87 -16.67 10.36 2.62
N ARG A 88 -15.34 10.55 2.50
CA ARG A 88 -14.36 9.48 2.27
C ARG A 88 -13.68 9.03 3.54
N VAL A 89 -13.27 7.77 3.57
CA VAL A 89 -12.55 7.13 4.68
C VAL A 89 -11.05 7.16 4.41
N PRO A 90 -10.21 7.64 5.35
CA PRO A 90 -8.76 7.57 5.24
C PRO A 90 -8.26 6.15 5.55
N LEU A 91 -7.69 5.48 4.56
CA LEU A 91 -7.16 4.12 4.65
C LEU A 91 -5.66 4.11 4.34
N LEU A 92 -4.84 3.69 5.29
CA LEU A 92 -3.41 3.49 5.12
C LEU A 92 -3.13 2.39 4.09
N ALA A 93 -2.35 2.74 3.08
CA ALA A 93 -1.76 1.83 2.11
C ALA A 93 -0.24 1.79 2.31
N TYR A 94 0.26 0.60 2.61
CA TYR A 94 1.68 0.35 2.86
C TYR A 94 2.24 -0.80 2.01
N GLY A 95 1.38 -1.51 1.27
CA GLY A 95 1.71 -2.60 0.35
C GLY A 95 1.48 -2.23 -1.13
N SER A 96 0.92 -3.17 -1.89
CA SER A 96 0.72 -3.03 -3.34
C SER A 96 -0.48 -2.16 -3.75
N ASN A 97 -1.28 -1.68 -2.80
CA ASN A 97 -2.41 -0.77 -3.03
C ASN A 97 -2.01 0.65 -3.48
N VAL A 98 -0.72 0.89 -3.76
CA VAL A 98 -0.18 2.14 -4.33
C VAL A 98 0.45 1.90 -5.71
N CYS A 99 0.65 0.64 -6.10
CA CYS A 99 1.25 0.29 -7.38
C CYS A 99 0.23 0.47 -8.51
N LEU A 100 0.50 1.36 -9.48
CA LEU A 100 -0.44 1.69 -10.55
C LEU A 100 -0.87 0.47 -11.37
N ALA A 101 0.07 -0.41 -11.74
CA ALA A 101 -0.24 -1.64 -12.47
C ALA A 101 -1.09 -2.62 -11.63
N GLN A 102 -0.88 -2.66 -10.32
CA GLN A 102 -1.71 -3.46 -9.41
C GLN A 102 -3.12 -2.89 -9.27
N LEU A 103 -3.27 -1.56 -9.19
CA LEU A 103 -4.56 -0.87 -9.17
C LEU A 103 -5.32 -1.17 -10.47
N LYS A 104 -4.66 -1.03 -11.63
CA LYS A 104 -5.21 -1.38 -12.94
C LYS A 104 -5.71 -2.82 -13.00
N TYR A 105 -4.91 -3.76 -12.50
CA TYR A 105 -5.33 -5.16 -12.39
C TYR A 105 -6.58 -5.31 -11.51
N LYS A 106 -6.58 -4.77 -10.28
CA LYS A 106 -7.68 -4.92 -9.31
C LYS A 106 -8.99 -4.30 -9.82
N PHE A 107 -8.95 -3.09 -10.36
CA PHE A 107 -10.13 -2.43 -10.92
C PHE A 107 -10.58 -3.06 -12.24
N GLY A 108 -9.66 -3.62 -13.04
CA GLY A 108 -9.98 -4.39 -14.24
C GLY A 108 -10.80 -5.66 -13.96
N LEU A 109 -10.75 -6.22 -12.75
CA LEU A 109 -11.60 -7.33 -12.33
C LEU A 109 -13.07 -6.91 -12.10
N ASN A 110 -13.34 -5.61 -11.93
CA ASN A 110 -14.66 -5.06 -11.62
C ASN A 110 -14.95 -3.80 -12.46
N PRO A 111 -15.06 -3.91 -13.79
CA PRO A 111 -15.14 -2.75 -14.69
C PRO A 111 -16.40 -1.89 -14.52
N SER A 112 -17.42 -2.38 -13.81
CA SER A 112 -18.63 -1.62 -13.46
C SER A 112 -18.45 -0.72 -12.25
N GLN A 113 -17.34 -0.83 -11.52
CA GLN A 113 -17.04 -0.02 -10.34
C GLN A 113 -16.18 1.18 -10.72
N ASN A 114 -16.37 2.28 -9.98
CA ASN A 114 -15.53 3.46 -10.10
C ASN A 114 -14.12 3.17 -9.55
N ASP A 115 -13.10 3.44 -10.36
CA ASP A 115 -11.70 3.24 -10.02
C ASP A 115 -11.05 4.43 -9.31
N LEU A 116 -11.78 5.52 -9.10
CA LEU A 116 -11.27 6.75 -8.48
C LEU A 116 -10.77 6.54 -7.04
N VAL A 117 -9.47 6.51 -6.83
CA VAL A 117 -8.86 6.54 -5.49
C VAL A 117 -7.84 7.67 -5.37
N ILE A 118 -7.82 8.34 -4.22
CA ILE A 118 -6.92 9.47 -3.96
C ILE A 118 -5.83 8.99 -3.01
N HIS A 119 -4.58 9.04 -3.42
CA HIS A 119 -3.42 8.62 -2.64
C HIS A 119 -2.58 9.84 -2.25
N ILE A 120 -2.47 10.09 -0.95
CA ILE A 120 -1.62 11.15 -0.40
C ILE A 120 -0.41 10.52 0.29
N ARG A 121 0.79 10.91 -0.13
CA ARG A 121 2.04 10.48 0.52
C ARG A 121 2.04 10.86 1.98
N SER A 122 2.58 9.96 2.79
CA SER A 122 2.53 10.06 4.24
C SER A 122 3.75 9.41 4.87
N GLN A 123 3.96 9.70 6.14
CA GLN A 123 4.98 9.05 6.96
C GLN A 123 4.37 8.62 8.27
N ILE A 124 4.78 7.44 8.75
CA ILE A 124 4.37 6.92 10.05
C ILE A 124 5.61 6.69 10.93
N LYS A 125 5.56 7.14 12.18
CA LYS A 125 6.63 6.99 13.18
C LYS A 125 6.42 5.75 14.05
N ASP A 126 7.53 5.23 14.57
CA ASP A 126 7.61 4.04 15.44
C ASP A 126 6.93 2.79 14.85
N THR A 127 6.78 2.76 13.52
CA THR A 127 6.13 1.71 12.75
C THR A 127 6.97 1.46 11.51
N ASP A 128 7.16 0.19 11.15
CA ASP A 128 7.78 -0.18 9.89
C ASP A 128 6.94 -1.20 9.13
N VAL A 129 7.22 -1.31 7.84
CA VAL A 129 6.55 -2.23 6.93
C VAL A 129 7.48 -3.41 6.68
N VAL A 130 7.10 -4.56 7.21
CA VAL A 130 7.92 -5.77 7.27
C VAL A 130 7.26 -6.92 6.53
N TYR A 131 8.01 -7.98 6.24
CA TYR A 131 7.47 -9.18 5.59
C TYR A 131 6.47 -9.90 6.51
N GLY A 132 5.28 -10.18 6.00
CA GLY A 132 4.32 -11.05 6.65
C GLY A 132 4.73 -12.52 6.55
N ALA A 133 4.35 -13.34 7.54
CA ALA A 133 4.66 -14.77 7.58
C ALA A 133 3.70 -15.63 6.74
N PHE A 134 3.28 -15.15 5.56
CA PHE A 134 2.34 -15.85 4.69
C PHE A 134 2.56 -15.52 3.22
N LEU A 135 1.92 -16.30 2.33
CA LEU A 135 1.99 -16.09 0.88
C LEU A 135 0.69 -15.50 0.35
N ALA A 136 0.81 -14.49 -0.52
CA ALA A 136 -0.28 -14.10 -1.40
C ALA A 136 -0.63 -15.25 -2.38
N PRO A 137 -1.86 -15.29 -2.93
CA PRO A 137 -2.24 -16.28 -3.94
C PRO A 137 -1.29 -16.35 -5.15
N TYR A 138 -0.70 -15.23 -5.53
CA TYR A 138 0.23 -15.13 -6.64
C TYR A 138 1.69 -15.41 -6.27
N GLY A 139 2.00 -15.77 -5.01
CA GLY A 139 3.34 -16.24 -4.60
C GLY A 139 4.31 -15.16 -4.10
N SER A 140 3.82 -13.96 -3.82
CA SER A 140 4.59 -12.94 -3.09
C SER A 140 4.46 -13.13 -1.57
N LEU A 141 5.39 -12.55 -0.82
CA LEU A 141 5.28 -12.37 0.64
C LEU A 141 4.70 -10.98 0.88
N PRO A 142 3.47 -10.86 1.42
CA PRO A 142 2.84 -9.56 1.62
C PRO A 142 3.53 -8.71 2.69
N ALA A 143 3.23 -7.42 2.65
CA ALA A 143 3.64 -6.46 3.67
C ALA A 143 2.70 -6.50 4.88
N VAL A 144 3.25 -6.29 6.07
CA VAL A 144 2.51 -6.06 7.32
C VAL A 144 3.10 -4.85 8.04
N ILE A 145 2.29 -4.17 8.86
CA ILE A 145 2.71 -3.02 9.67
C ILE A 145 3.06 -3.47 11.08
N ALA A 146 4.34 -3.40 11.44
CA ALA A 146 4.88 -3.86 12.72
C ALA A 146 5.39 -2.69 13.57
N PRO A 147 5.29 -2.79 14.92
CA PRO A 147 5.83 -1.77 15.81
C PRO A 147 7.36 -1.83 15.81
N VAL A 148 7.99 -0.70 15.46
CA VAL A 148 9.45 -0.60 15.38
C VAL A 148 9.87 0.77 15.89
N GLN A 149 10.26 0.82 17.16
CA GLN A 149 10.71 2.06 17.80
C GLN A 149 11.84 2.74 17.01
N GLY A 150 11.69 4.04 16.73
CA GLY A 150 12.67 4.83 15.98
C GLY A 150 12.60 4.64 14.46
N ALA A 151 11.70 3.81 13.94
CA ALA A 151 11.43 3.77 12.51
C ALA A 151 10.55 4.96 12.08
N GLN A 152 10.76 5.39 10.84
CA GLN A 152 9.93 6.34 10.13
C GLN A 152 9.76 5.80 8.71
N SER A 153 8.59 5.28 8.37
CA SER A 153 8.37 4.61 7.09
C SER A 153 7.44 5.40 6.17
N GLU A 154 7.80 5.44 4.88
CA GLU A 154 6.97 6.05 3.85
C GLU A 154 5.76 5.15 3.57
N VAL A 155 4.58 5.73 3.73
CA VAL A 155 3.28 5.10 3.56
C VAL A 155 2.37 6.07 2.83
N TRP A 156 1.15 5.64 2.53
CA TRP A 156 0.18 6.46 1.81
C TRP A 156 -1.15 6.41 2.52
N VAL A 157 -1.86 7.52 2.57
CA VAL A 157 -3.28 7.53 2.96
C VAL A 157 -4.10 7.57 1.69
N THR A 158 -4.85 6.50 1.48
CA THR A 158 -5.80 6.35 0.38
C THR A 158 -7.18 6.76 0.87
N PHE A 159 -7.82 7.71 0.19
CA PHE A 159 -9.17 8.13 0.50
C PHE A 159 -10.18 7.44 -0.39
N VAL A 160 -10.98 6.58 0.22
CA VAL A 160 -11.95 5.72 -0.46
C VAL A 160 -13.36 6.08 -0.05
N ASP A 161 -14.33 5.93 -0.95
CA ASP A 161 -15.74 5.95 -0.54
C ASP A 161 -16.16 4.62 0.10
N LYS A 162 -17.39 4.56 0.62
CA LYS A 162 -17.91 3.36 1.31
C LYS A 162 -17.96 2.13 0.40
N LYS A 163 -18.34 2.28 -0.88
CA LYS A 163 -18.42 1.15 -1.83
C LYS A 163 -17.03 0.60 -2.14
N GLN A 164 -16.06 1.51 -2.31
CA GLN A 164 -14.67 1.16 -2.52
C GLN A 164 -14.07 0.48 -1.29
N LEU A 165 -14.40 0.95 -0.08
CA LEU A 165 -13.97 0.32 1.16
C LEU A 165 -14.48 -1.12 1.27
N GLU A 166 -15.76 -1.37 0.95
CA GLU A 166 -16.34 -2.72 0.91
C GLU A 166 -15.61 -3.61 -0.11
N LEU A 167 -15.30 -3.09 -1.30
CA LEU A 167 -14.56 -3.83 -2.32
C LEU A 167 -13.16 -4.22 -1.83
N ILE A 168 -12.42 -3.28 -1.25
CA ILE A 168 -11.09 -3.55 -0.71
C ILE A 168 -11.20 -4.60 0.41
N THR A 169 -12.19 -4.50 1.29
CA THR A 169 -12.41 -5.45 2.40
C THR A 169 -12.53 -6.87 1.88
N ARG A 170 -13.27 -7.09 0.79
CA ARG A 170 -13.43 -8.41 0.16
C ARG A 170 -12.13 -8.97 -0.41
N THR A 171 -11.16 -8.12 -0.74
CA THR A 171 -9.86 -8.55 -1.30
C THR A 171 -8.79 -8.78 -0.23
N GLU A 172 -9.04 -8.37 1.00
CA GLU A 172 -8.08 -8.38 2.11
C GLU A 172 -8.51 -9.39 3.20
N GLU A 173 -9.16 -10.51 2.84
CA GLU A 173 -9.76 -11.49 3.78
C GLU A 173 -8.81 -12.02 4.87
N THR A 174 -7.50 -12.02 4.61
CA THR A 174 -6.46 -12.43 5.58
C THR A 174 -6.19 -11.36 6.65
N TYR A 175 -6.61 -10.12 6.44
CA TYR A 175 -6.37 -8.99 7.31
C TYR A 175 -7.65 -8.57 8.03
N GLU A 176 -7.47 -7.97 9.20
CA GLU A 176 -8.54 -7.31 9.94
C GLU A 176 -8.43 -5.79 9.82
N LEU A 177 -9.57 -5.09 9.75
CA LEU A 177 -9.55 -3.64 9.74
C LEU A 177 -9.28 -3.08 11.14
N ARG A 178 -8.20 -2.33 11.29
CA ARG A 178 -7.82 -1.63 12.53
C ARG A 178 -7.77 -0.12 12.34
N GLU A 179 -7.84 0.58 13.45
CA GLU A 179 -7.78 2.03 13.57
C GLU A 179 -6.48 2.45 14.27
N HIS A 180 -5.82 3.45 13.71
CA HIS A 180 -4.70 4.16 14.32
C HIS A 180 -5.13 5.55 14.79
N ARG A 181 -4.79 5.86 16.04
CA ARG A 181 -4.98 7.17 16.66
C ARG A 181 -3.65 7.68 17.22
N GLY A 182 -3.52 8.99 17.42
CA GLY A 182 -2.37 9.56 18.15
C GLY A 182 -1.33 10.28 17.30
N GLY A 183 -1.66 10.64 16.04
CA GLY A 183 -0.87 11.61 15.27
C GLY A 183 0.53 11.17 14.83
N LYS A 184 0.93 9.92 15.06
CA LYS A 184 2.19 9.35 14.53
C LYS A 184 2.21 9.22 13.01
N LEU A 185 1.05 9.24 12.38
CA LEU A 185 0.87 9.26 10.93
C LEU A 185 0.63 10.71 10.48
N GLN A 186 1.42 11.17 9.52
CA GLN A 186 1.36 12.52 8.99
C GLN A 186 1.37 12.48 7.46
N LEU A 187 0.48 13.24 6.83
CA LEU A 187 0.48 13.45 5.38
C LEU A 187 1.62 14.35 4.95
N ALA A 188 2.01 14.31 3.67
CA ALA A 188 2.97 15.23 3.08
C ALA A 188 2.54 16.71 3.16
N THR A 189 1.24 16.97 3.32
CA THR A 189 0.70 18.32 3.59
C THR A 189 0.97 18.81 5.01
N GLY A 190 1.43 17.94 5.91
CA GLY A 190 1.52 18.19 7.35
C GLY A 190 0.21 17.94 8.11
N GLU A 191 -0.88 17.67 7.40
CA GLU A 191 -2.18 17.31 7.99
C GLU A 191 -2.11 15.91 8.64
N TYR A 192 -2.81 15.74 9.74
CA TYR A 192 -3.10 14.44 10.32
C TYR A 192 -4.58 14.35 10.73
N PHE A 193 -5.15 13.17 10.57
CA PHE A 193 -6.51 12.85 10.97
C PHE A 193 -6.50 12.19 12.34
N GLU A 194 -7.57 12.42 13.12
CA GLU A 194 -7.77 11.78 14.42
C GLU A 194 -7.72 10.25 14.31
N SER A 195 -8.31 9.73 13.24
CA SER A 195 -8.39 8.30 12.94
C SER A 195 -7.95 8.03 11.51
N VAL A 196 -7.09 7.02 11.34
CA VAL A 196 -6.79 6.42 10.03
C VAL A 196 -6.91 4.91 10.15
N TYR A 197 -7.47 4.27 9.13
CA TYR A 197 -7.72 2.82 9.15
C TYR A 197 -6.65 2.07 8.37
N ALA A 198 -6.43 0.80 8.68
CA ALA A 198 -5.57 -0.08 7.89
C ALA A 198 -6.06 -1.51 7.97
N TYR A 199 -5.84 -2.27 6.91
CA TYR A 199 -5.85 -3.72 6.99
C TYR A 199 -4.61 -4.15 7.76
N TYR A 200 -4.79 -4.94 8.81
CA TYR A 200 -3.77 -5.32 9.77
C TYR A 200 -3.67 -6.83 9.86
N TYR A 201 -2.45 -7.34 9.96
CA TYR A 201 -2.17 -8.76 10.13
C TYR A 201 -1.02 -8.91 11.15
N PRO A 202 -1.25 -9.55 12.31
CA PRO A 202 -0.31 -9.55 13.44
C PRO A 202 0.85 -10.54 13.34
N HIS A 203 1.17 -11.05 12.14
CA HIS A 203 2.17 -12.10 11.99
C HIS A 203 3.28 -11.68 11.02
N ALA A 204 4.46 -11.45 11.56
CA ALA A 204 5.65 -11.06 10.81
C ALA A 204 6.60 -12.24 10.62
N LEU A 205 7.28 -12.27 9.49
CA LEU A 205 8.35 -13.23 9.21
C LEU A 205 9.66 -12.75 9.86
N LEU A 206 10.30 -13.65 10.59
CA LEU A 206 11.64 -13.46 11.14
C LEU A 206 12.73 -13.98 10.19
N ASP A 207 13.80 -13.21 10.09
CA ASP A 207 15.09 -13.64 9.53
C ASP A 207 16.13 -13.48 10.64
N GLU A 208 16.79 -14.58 11.01
CA GLU A 208 17.79 -14.58 12.11
C GLU A 208 17.23 -13.99 13.42
N GLY A 209 15.96 -14.28 13.72
CA GLY A 209 15.27 -13.84 14.93
C GLY A 209 14.86 -12.36 14.95
N LYS A 210 14.93 -11.65 13.81
CA LYS A 210 14.55 -10.23 13.71
C LYS A 210 13.57 -9.99 12.59
N TYR A 211 12.74 -8.96 12.73
CA TYR A 211 11.95 -8.44 11.62
C TYR A 211 12.84 -7.94 10.48
N VAL A 212 12.35 -8.08 9.26
CA VAL A 212 13.00 -7.57 8.06
C VAL A 212 12.07 -6.58 7.38
N ARG A 213 12.54 -5.35 7.17
CA ARG A 213 11.75 -4.34 6.46
C ARG A 213 11.86 -4.53 4.96
N PHE A 214 10.83 -4.09 4.24
CA PHE A 214 10.93 -3.95 2.80
C PHE A 214 11.94 -2.85 2.43
N LYS A 215 12.90 -3.21 1.58
CA LYS A 215 13.89 -2.25 1.07
C LYS A 215 13.28 -1.21 0.12
N ASP A 216 12.21 -1.59 -0.57
CA ASP A 216 11.41 -0.74 -1.47
C ASP A 216 10.68 0.40 -0.77
N ILE A 217 10.48 0.28 0.53
CA ILE A 217 9.71 1.24 1.30
C ILE A 217 10.67 2.30 1.81
N GLY A 218 10.41 3.56 1.44
CA GLY A 218 11.21 4.70 1.84
C GLY A 218 11.21 4.93 3.35
N GLY A 219 12.12 5.78 3.82
CA GLY A 219 12.24 6.17 5.23
C GLY A 219 13.44 5.57 5.94
N THR A 220 13.46 5.67 7.26
CA THR A 220 14.57 5.26 8.15
C THR A 220 14.10 4.19 9.13
N SER A 221 14.98 3.26 9.50
CA SER A 221 14.64 2.21 10.46
C SER A 221 15.90 1.54 11.00
N PRO A 222 15.84 1.00 12.24
CA PRO A 222 16.90 0.14 12.77
C PRO A 222 16.90 -1.26 12.13
N LEU A 223 15.83 -1.65 11.41
CA LEU A 223 15.74 -2.97 10.79
C LEU A 223 16.56 -3.07 9.51
N LYS A 224 17.05 -4.28 9.25
CA LYS A 224 17.68 -4.63 7.98
C LYS A 224 16.62 -4.61 6.87
N GLY A 225 16.90 -3.89 5.80
CA GLY A 225 16.09 -3.90 4.58
C GLY A 225 16.46 -5.05 3.65
N MET A 226 15.46 -5.70 3.07
CA MET A 226 15.64 -6.73 2.04
C MET A 226 14.71 -6.48 0.86
N TRP A 227 15.14 -6.82 -0.35
CA TRP A 227 14.28 -6.80 -1.53
C TRP A 227 13.40 -8.06 -1.56
N GLN A 228 12.18 -7.95 -2.06
CA GLN A 228 11.25 -9.09 -2.21
C GLN A 228 11.89 -10.25 -2.97
N ALA A 229 12.55 -9.94 -4.07
CA ALA A 229 13.43 -10.81 -4.83
C ALA A 229 14.33 -11.69 -3.96
N ASP A 230 15.09 -11.07 -3.05
CA ASP A 230 16.07 -11.76 -2.22
C ASP A 230 15.39 -12.54 -1.07
N MET A 231 14.26 -12.05 -0.56
CA MET A 231 13.48 -12.77 0.44
C MET A 231 12.85 -14.05 -0.15
N ILE A 232 12.33 -13.99 -1.38
CA ILE A 232 11.83 -15.18 -2.07
C ILE A 232 12.97 -16.18 -2.30
N ASP A 233 14.16 -15.72 -2.69
CA ASP A 233 15.32 -16.61 -2.83
C ASP A 233 15.73 -17.27 -1.50
N LYS A 234 15.62 -16.56 -0.37
CA LYS A 234 15.80 -17.17 0.96
C LYS A 234 14.76 -18.24 1.26
N VAL A 235 13.48 -17.97 1.01
CA VAL A 235 12.41 -18.97 1.21
C VAL A 235 12.62 -20.18 0.31
N LYS A 236 13.02 -19.97 -0.95
CA LYS A 236 13.39 -21.03 -1.91
C LYS A 236 14.52 -21.92 -1.38
N GLN A 237 15.56 -21.30 -0.81
CA GLN A 237 16.69 -22.02 -0.22
C GLN A 237 16.29 -22.82 1.03
N ARG A 238 15.37 -22.30 1.86
CA ARG A 238 14.89 -22.97 3.08
C ARG A 238 14.16 -24.29 2.80
N ILE A 239 13.56 -24.45 1.61
CA ILE A 239 12.94 -25.71 1.18
C ILE A 239 13.82 -26.54 0.23
N ASP A 240 15.10 -26.18 0.11
CA ASP A 240 16.10 -26.77 -0.77
C ASP A 240 15.72 -26.84 -2.27
N TYR A 241 14.93 -25.87 -2.76
CA TYR A 241 14.53 -25.85 -4.17
C TYR A 241 15.66 -25.35 -5.08
N LYS A 242 16.11 -26.22 -6.00
CA LYS A 242 17.28 -25.99 -6.88
C LYS A 242 17.00 -25.18 -8.14
N GLY A 243 15.73 -25.04 -8.55
CA GLY A 243 15.36 -24.29 -9.76
C GLY A 243 15.55 -22.77 -9.63
N THR A 244 15.26 -22.04 -10.69
CA THR A 244 15.32 -20.58 -10.71
C THR A 244 14.25 -19.96 -9.81
N ARG A 245 14.34 -18.65 -9.55
CA ARG A 245 13.32 -17.95 -8.77
C ARG A 245 11.99 -17.90 -9.52
N GLU A 246 12.03 -17.70 -10.83
CA GLU A 246 10.84 -17.69 -11.69
C GLU A 246 10.12 -19.04 -11.68
N GLU A 247 10.87 -20.15 -11.77
CA GLU A 247 10.30 -21.50 -11.66
C GLU A 247 9.69 -21.72 -10.27
N PHE A 248 10.36 -21.25 -9.22
CA PHE A 248 9.85 -21.35 -7.85
C PHE A 248 8.55 -20.56 -7.67
N ILE A 249 8.49 -19.31 -8.16
CA ILE A 249 7.29 -18.49 -8.11
C ILE A 249 6.15 -19.14 -8.90
N HIS A 250 6.44 -19.72 -10.06
CA HIS A 250 5.45 -20.48 -10.83
C HIS A 250 4.89 -21.65 -10.01
N LEU A 251 5.75 -22.39 -9.29
CA LEU A 251 5.31 -23.45 -8.39
C LEU A 251 4.48 -22.93 -7.22
N LEU A 252 4.84 -21.80 -6.60
CA LEU A 252 4.03 -21.20 -5.52
C LEU A 252 2.61 -20.88 -5.97
N ARG A 253 2.43 -20.50 -7.24
CA ARG A 253 1.13 -20.17 -7.82
C ARG A 253 0.30 -21.40 -8.18
N TRP A 254 0.92 -22.45 -8.68
CA TRP A 254 0.21 -23.58 -9.32
C TRP A 254 0.33 -24.92 -8.59
N SER A 255 1.28 -25.08 -7.66
CA SER A 255 1.45 -26.28 -6.86
C SER A 255 0.98 -26.04 -5.44
N TYR A 256 -0.23 -26.53 -5.13
CA TYR A 256 -0.77 -26.49 -3.79
C TYR A 256 0.16 -27.16 -2.76
N VAL A 257 0.82 -28.26 -3.13
CA VAL A 257 1.75 -28.99 -2.25
C VAL A 257 2.96 -28.14 -1.90
N VAL A 258 3.60 -27.50 -2.88
CA VAL A 258 4.77 -26.63 -2.64
C VAL A 258 4.34 -25.40 -1.84
N LYS A 259 3.20 -24.79 -2.17
CA LYS A 259 2.66 -23.65 -1.42
C LYS A 259 2.42 -24.00 0.05
N GLN A 260 1.78 -25.13 0.34
CA GLN A 260 1.56 -25.61 1.71
C GLN A 260 2.87 -25.93 2.44
N GLN A 261 3.87 -26.48 1.74
CA GLN A 261 5.20 -26.69 2.33
C GLN A 261 5.84 -25.37 2.74
N VAL A 262 5.77 -24.35 1.88
CA VAL A 262 6.33 -23.02 2.17
C VAL A 262 5.55 -22.32 3.28
N GLU A 263 4.21 -22.36 3.27
CA GLU A 263 3.42 -21.78 4.35
C GLU A 263 3.74 -22.40 5.72
N ARG A 264 3.95 -23.72 5.80
CA ARG A 264 4.43 -24.38 7.03
C ARG A 264 5.81 -23.87 7.44
N GLN A 265 6.73 -23.72 6.47
CA GLN A 265 8.06 -23.19 6.70
C GLN A 265 8.00 -21.74 7.23
N LEU A 266 7.15 -20.88 6.67
CA LEU A 266 7.02 -19.50 7.13
C LEU A 266 6.52 -19.43 8.58
N LYS A 267 5.57 -20.29 8.94
CA LYS A 267 5.04 -20.39 10.32
C LYS A 267 6.09 -20.78 11.36
N GLU A 268 7.14 -21.53 10.98
CA GLU A 268 8.23 -21.87 11.90
C GLU A 268 9.08 -20.65 12.30
N PHE A 269 9.07 -19.59 11.49
CA PHE A 269 9.83 -18.36 11.70
C PHE A 269 8.91 -17.16 11.90
N GLU A 270 7.68 -17.41 12.28
CA GLU A 270 6.69 -16.38 12.52
C GLU A 270 6.84 -15.80 13.92
N ASP A 271 6.65 -14.49 14.04
CA ASP A 271 6.38 -13.83 15.30
C ASP A 271 4.97 -13.23 15.27
N HIS A 272 4.22 -13.45 16.35
CA HIS A 272 2.91 -12.85 16.55
C HIS A 272 3.03 -11.64 17.48
N PHE A 273 2.65 -10.47 16.98
CA PHE A 273 2.78 -9.20 17.70
C PHE A 273 1.44 -8.47 17.85
N ASP A 274 1.32 -7.68 18.93
CA ASP A 274 0.27 -6.66 19.03
C ASP A 274 0.88 -5.28 18.85
N HIS A 275 0.44 -4.56 17.82
CA HIS A 275 0.90 -3.20 17.60
C HIS A 275 0.17 -2.24 18.57
N PRO A 276 0.89 -1.48 19.42
CA PRO A 276 0.27 -0.65 20.44
C PRO A 276 -0.63 0.44 19.86
N ASP A 277 -0.28 0.98 18.69
CA ASP A 277 -1.03 2.06 18.04
C ASP A 277 -2.20 1.61 17.15
N TRP A 278 -2.34 0.30 16.83
CA TRP A 278 -3.42 -0.20 15.96
C TRP A 278 -4.42 -1.02 16.75
N LYS A 279 -5.62 -0.47 16.95
CA LYS A 279 -6.70 -1.08 17.73
C LYS A 279 -7.89 -1.46 16.85
N TYR A 280 -8.75 -2.33 17.36
CA TYR A 280 -9.98 -2.70 16.67
C TYR A 280 -10.85 -1.46 16.41
N ALA A 281 -11.28 -1.27 15.16
CA ALA A 281 -12.14 -0.17 14.78
C ALA A 281 -13.59 -0.44 15.23
N LYS A 282 -14.05 0.26 16.28
CA LYS A 282 -15.46 0.15 16.72
C LYS A 282 -16.45 0.71 15.70
N GLN A 283 -16.01 1.75 14.99
CA GLN A 283 -16.76 2.43 13.95
C GLN A 283 -15.78 2.98 12.91
N ILE A 284 -16.23 3.07 11.66
CA ILE A 284 -15.47 3.64 10.56
C ILE A 284 -16.04 5.03 10.29
N LEU A 285 -15.20 6.04 10.45
CA LEU A 285 -15.54 7.45 10.28
C LEU A 285 -15.00 7.95 8.94
N ALA A 286 -15.81 8.74 8.25
CA ALA A 286 -15.37 9.57 7.15
C ALA A 286 -14.64 10.82 7.66
N VAL A 287 -13.90 11.49 6.77
CA VAL A 287 -13.11 12.69 7.09
C VAL A 287 -13.95 13.78 7.77
N GLY A 288 -15.20 13.99 7.36
CA GLY A 288 -16.10 14.98 7.93
C GLY A 288 -16.65 14.64 9.32
N GLU A 289 -16.47 13.39 9.75
CA GLU A 289 -16.96 12.86 11.04
C GLU A 289 -15.85 12.80 12.11
N MET A 290 -14.62 13.18 11.77
CA MET A 290 -13.45 13.11 12.66
C MET A 290 -12.70 14.43 12.76
N GLY A 291 -11.93 14.60 13.83
CA GLY A 291 -11.01 15.73 13.95
C GLY A 291 -9.85 15.64 12.95
N ARG A 292 -9.34 16.79 12.51
CA ARG A 292 -8.10 16.89 11.73
C ARG A 292 -7.34 18.16 12.13
N LYS A 293 -6.01 18.12 12.06
CA LYS A 293 -5.14 19.25 12.40
C LYS A 293 -3.88 19.24 11.52
N PHE A 294 -3.16 20.34 11.51
CA PHE A 294 -1.80 20.42 10.99
C PHE A 294 -0.82 20.34 12.15
N HIS A 295 0.31 19.67 11.95
CA HIS A 295 1.46 19.92 12.83
C HIS A 295 2.00 21.31 12.53
N THR A 296 2.06 22.15 13.58
CA THR A 296 2.83 23.39 13.60
C THR A 296 4.32 23.12 13.66
#